data_AF-A0A1G7FFA5-F1
#
_entry.id   AF-A0A1G7FFA5-F1
#
_cell.length_a   1.000
_cell.length_b   1.000
_cell.length_c   1.000
_cell.angle_alpha   90.00
_cell.angle_beta   90.00
_cell.angle_gamma   90.00
#
_symmetry.space_group_name_H-M   'P 1'
#
loop_
_entity.id
_entity.type
_entity.pdbx_description
1 polymer ?
#
loop_
_entity_poly.entity_id
_entity_poly.type
_entity_poly.pdbx_seq_one_letter_code
_entity_poly.pdbx_strand_id
1 'polypeptide(L)'
;MNKSLYHFGIFFLGLTVACGLAQGIFQLLFGASLFTQNSFIAWFLMMHIVATTGVIIVLKYYHYQKYWAAFYTGIMATIASLGYNVIFLTMLLSRSSSNYYVPAILISLCITIIYALILIFSGTGKKTWLRIGGAYILVLGLILAPSIGWSLLSKDVQLNSILAKVAQWASMAGGLVPIPFMIHFLGEIKLLNTENTSPVKESFKVTLGIVRAFALIVVLILGVMLTSEGNSSKYWENVNFESTQRMAQLFESRTFVNSKGDTLFYHLLKPLNFDPAKKYPLVVSLPYGGQPATDKVRQMEGAVAAEVLSTNINRTNYPAFLFIPNCPPGSGWGGIPNYPSVDSLVYEAISSLDKEPGIDVKRRYVTGLSRGGYGAWHFICTRPDMFAAAIPVSGGEDPKLASRIVNIPVWAFHGAKDKNVPVSGSRGMIEAMRKAGGNPKYTEFPNEGHNIWYQVSITPGLWDWLFAQKRNQ
;
A
#
# COMPACT_ATOMS: atom_id res chain seq x y z
N MET A 1 -42.33 13.12 -0.38
CA MET A 1 -41.42 12.94 0.79
C MET A 1 -41.81 13.94 1.87
N ASN A 2 -41.55 13.63 3.14
CA ASN A 2 -41.86 14.51 4.29
C ASN A 2 -40.61 15.27 4.77
N LYS A 3 -40.79 16.28 5.65
CA LYS A 3 -39.67 17.11 6.15
C LYS A 3 -38.61 16.27 6.85
N SER A 4 -39.00 15.28 7.66
CA SER A 4 -38.07 14.42 8.39
C SER A 4 -37.12 13.64 7.47
N LEU A 5 -37.63 13.09 6.37
CA LEU A 5 -36.81 12.37 5.38
C LEU A 5 -35.86 13.29 4.62
N TYR A 6 -36.26 14.53 4.30
CA TYR A 6 -35.36 15.49 3.68
C TYR A 6 -34.21 15.88 4.63
N HIS A 7 -34.50 16.19 5.90
CA HIS A 7 -33.45 16.48 6.89
C HIS A 7 -32.53 15.28 7.11
N PHE A 8 -33.07 14.06 7.12
CA PHE A 8 -32.28 12.83 7.21
C PHE A 8 -31.35 12.65 6.01
N GLY A 9 -31.87 12.87 4.79
CA GLY A 9 -31.06 12.86 3.56
C GLY A 9 -29.96 13.92 3.59
N ILE A 10 -30.29 15.17 3.94
CA ILE A 10 -29.31 16.27 4.05
C ILE A 10 -28.21 15.92 5.04
N PHE A 11 -28.55 15.33 6.19
CA PHE A 11 -27.58 14.90 7.17
C PHE A 11 -26.59 13.87 6.59
N PHE A 12 -27.09 12.79 5.97
CA PHE A 12 -26.21 11.74 5.44
C PHE A 12 -25.40 12.20 4.21
N LEU A 13 -25.97 13.07 3.37
CA LEU A 13 -25.24 13.71 2.28
C LEU A 13 -24.14 14.64 2.83
N GLY A 14 -24.42 15.41 3.89
CA GLY A 14 -23.42 16.25 4.56
C GLY A 14 -22.33 15.44 5.26
N LEU A 15 -22.71 14.35 5.93
CA LEU A 15 -21.76 13.43 6.56
C LEU A 15 -20.88 12.75 5.50
N THR A 16 -21.43 12.43 4.31
CA THR A 16 -20.66 11.93 3.17
C THR A 16 -19.62 12.94 2.70
N VAL A 17 -19.97 14.24 2.64
CA VAL A 17 -19.02 15.31 2.29
C VAL A 17 -17.90 15.39 3.33
N ALA A 18 -18.24 15.41 4.62
CA ALA A 18 -17.26 15.46 5.71
C ALA A 18 -16.32 14.25 5.67
N CYS A 19 -16.87 13.05 5.48
CA CYS A 19 -16.15 11.79 5.30
C CYS A 19 -15.19 11.86 4.09
N GLY A 20 -15.67 12.30 2.92
CA GLY A 20 -14.85 12.44 1.72
C GLY A 20 -13.70 13.43 1.87
N LEU A 21 -13.94 14.58 2.52
CA LEU A 21 -12.89 15.56 2.83
C LEU A 21 -11.87 14.99 3.83
N ALA A 22 -12.33 14.33 4.89
CA ALA A 22 -11.44 13.68 5.86
C ALA A 22 -10.57 12.61 5.19
N GLN A 23 -11.15 11.77 4.33
CA GLN A 23 -10.41 10.78 3.54
C GLN A 23 -9.34 11.45 2.66
N GLY A 24 -9.66 12.56 1.99
CA GLY A 24 -8.71 13.33 1.20
C GLY A 24 -7.55 13.88 2.05
N ILE A 25 -7.87 14.43 3.23
CA ILE A 25 -6.87 14.91 4.19
C ILE A 25 -5.99 13.74 4.68
N PHE A 26 -6.56 12.60 5.04
CA PHE A 26 -5.80 11.42 5.47
C PHE A 26 -4.85 10.95 4.37
N GLN A 27 -5.29 10.94 3.11
CA GLN A 27 -4.45 10.57 1.98
C GLN A 27 -3.30 11.56 1.76
N LEU A 28 -3.53 12.86 1.96
CA LEU A 28 -2.47 13.89 1.89
C LEU A 28 -1.47 13.77 3.06
N LEU A 29 -1.95 13.46 4.26
CA LEU A 29 -1.11 13.40 5.47
C LEU A 29 -0.27 12.12 5.55
N PHE A 30 -0.87 10.98 5.17
CA PHE A 30 -0.35 9.64 5.42
C PHE A 30 -0.01 8.86 4.14
N GLY A 31 -0.44 9.33 2.96
CA GLY A 31 -0.13 8.69 1.69
C GLY A 31 -0.57 7.22 1.63
N ALA A 32 0.27 6.36 1.08
CA ALA A 32 -0.02 4.93 0.93
C ALA A 32 -0.09 4.18 2.28
N SER A 33 0.55 4.68 3.33
CA SER A 33 0.49 4.07 4.67
C SER A 33 -0.92 4.07 5.26
N LEU A 34 -1.82 4.93 4.75
CA LEU A 34 -3.21 4.99 5.16
C LEU A 34 -3.91 3.62 5.02
N PHE A 35 -3.67 2.93 3.91
CA PHE A 35 -4.36 1.68 3.57
C PHE A 35 -3.92 0.50 4.44
N THR A 36 -2.80 0.62 5.15
CA THR A 36 -2.26 -0.43 6.03
C THR A 36 -2.63 -0.21 7.50
N GLN A 37 -3.27 0.91 7.83
CA GLN A 37 -3.70 1.20 9.20
C GLN A 37 -4.81 0.24 9.65
N ASN A 38 -4.83 -0.10 10.93
CA ASN A 38 -5.76 -1.08 11.47
C ASN A 38 -7.22 -0.64 11.35
N SER A 39 -7.47 0.65 11.57
CA SER A 39 -8.80 1.25 11.53
C SER A 39 -9.29 1.57 10.11
N PHE A 40 -8.43 1.45 9.09
CA PHE A 40 -8.76 1.88 7.73
C PHE A 40 -9.96 1.13 7.13
N ILE A 41 -10.04 -0.19 7.32
CA ILE A 41 -11.14 -0.98 6.75
C ILE A 41 -12.48 -0.59 7.37
N ALA A 42 -12.52 -0.43 8.70
CA ALA A 42 -13.72 0.00 9.40
C ALA A 42 -14.15 1.41 8.95
N TRP A 43 -13.18 2.33 8.82
CA TRP A 43 -13.41 3.67 8.27
C TRP A 43 -13.98 3.62 6.85
N PHE A 44 -13.35 2.85 5.96
CA PHE A 44 -13.78 2.69 4.57
C PHE A 44 -15.21 2.15 4.47
N LEU A 45 -15.54 1.09 5.20
CA LEU A 45 -16.88 0.52 5.23
C LEU A 45 -17.91 1.53 5.76
N MET A 46 -17.56 2.25 6.83
CA MET A 46 -18.46 3.23 7.43
C MET A 46 -18.75 4.40 6.48
N MET A 47 -17.73 4.93 5.80
CA MET A 47 -17.92 5.99 4.80
C MET A 47 -18.92 5.57 3.72
N HIS A 48 -18.83 4.32 3.28
CA HIS A 48 -19.69 3.81 2.21
C HIS A 48 -21.10 3.51 2.68
N ILE A 49 -21.27 3.03 3.93
CA ILE A 49 -22.59 2.91 4.56
C ILE A 49 -23.28 4.29 4.66
N VAL A 50 -22.54 5.32 5.07
CA VAL A 50 -23.03 6.71 5.14
C VAL A 50 -23.43 7.21 3.75
N ALA A 51 -22.57 7.03 2.75
CA ALA A 51 -22.83 7.44 1.38
C ALA A 51 -24.05 6.75 0.77
N THR A 52 -24.13 5.42 0.88
CA THR A 52 -25.26 4.63 0.39
C THR A 52 -26.57 5.03 1.08
N THR A 53 -26.55 5.32 2.38
CA THR A 53 -27.73 5.81 3.11
C THR A 53 -28.24 7.13 2.54
N GLY A 54 -27.34 8.08 2.25
CA GLY A 54 -27.70 9.35 1.60
C GLY A 54 -28.28 9.13 0.20
N VAL A 55 -27.67 8.26 -0.60
CA VAL A 55 -28.13 7.93 -1.96
C VAL A 55 -29.50 7.27 -1.96
N ILE A 56 -29.81 6.38 -1.00
CA ILE A 56 -31.15 5.78 -0.88
C ILE A 56 -32.23 6.85 -0.73
N ILE A 57 -31.96 7.94 -0.01
CA ILE A 57 -32.92 9.06 0.12
C ILE A 57 -33.05 9.83 -1.20
N VAL A 58 -31.96 10.01 -1.95
CA VAL A 58 -31.99 10.60 -3.30
C VAL A 58 -32.79 9.74 -4.28
N LEU A 59 -32.60 8.43 -4.27
CA LEU A 59 -33.38 7.49 -5.08
C LEU A 59 -34.87 7.52 -4.69
N LYS A 60 -35.16 7.56 -3.39
CA LYS A 60 -36.54 7.72 -2.91
C LYS A 60 -37.18 9.02 -3.40
N TYR A 61 -36.42 10.11 -3.49
CA TYR A 61 -36.87 11.36 -4.08
C TYR A 61 -37.19 11.20 -5.57
N TYR A 62 -36.32 10.56 -6.35
CA TYR A 62 -36.58 10.32 -7.78
C TYR A 62 -37.82 9.47 -8.01
N HIS A 63 -37.99 8.41 -7.24
CA HIS A 63 -39.19 7.58 -7.28
C HIS A 63 -40.44 8.42 -6.96
N TYR A 64 -40.40 9.21 -5.88
CA TYR A 64 -41.52 10.06 -5.46
C TYR A 64 -41.92 11.10 -6.52
N GLN A 65 -40.94 11.73 -7.18
CA GLN A 65 -41.16 12.71 -8.25
C GLN A 65 -41.37 12.07 -9.64
N LYS A 66 -41.40 10.73 -9.72
CA LYS A 66 -41.53 9.96 -10.97
C LYS A 66 -40.41 10.26 -11.99
N TYR A 67 -39.21 10.58 -11.51
CA TYR A 67 -38.01 10.72 -12.34
C TYR A 67 -37.40 9.34 -12.63
N TRP A 68 -38.13 8.51 -13.38
CA TRP A 68 -37.81 7.08 -13.58
C TRP A 68 -36.43 6.83 -14.18
N ALA A 69 -36.03 7.62 -15.18
CA ALA A 69 -34.70 7.48 -15.78
C ALA A 69 -33.58 7.70 -14.76
N ALA A 70 -33.68 8.77 -13.95
CA ALA A 70 -32.71 9.07 -12.89
C ALA A 70 -32.75 8.03 -11.76
N PHE A 71 -33.94 7.50 -11.44
CA PHE A 71 -34.10 6.43 -10.45
C PHE A 71 -33.36 5.15 -10.86
N TYR A 72 -33.61 4.63 -12.07
CA TYR A 72 -32.99 3.38 -12.52
C TYR A 72 -31.48 3.53 -12.74
N THR A 73 -31.05 4.62 -13.40
CA THR A 73 -29.62 4.86 -13.61
C THR A 73 -28.89 5.13 -12.29
N GLY A 74 -29.52 5.78 -11.33
CA GLY A 74 -28.98 5.95 -9.97
C GLY A 74 -28.85 4.62 -9.22
N ILE A 75 -29.80 3.69 -9.34
CA ILE A 75 -29.68 2.33 -8.80
C ILE A 75 -28.49 1.61 -9.44
N MET A 76 -28.38 1.64 -10.77
CA MET A 76 -27.26 1.00 -11.48
C MET A 76 -25.91 1.58 -11.04
N ALA A 77 -25.79 2.90 -10.92
CA ALA A 77 -24.58 3.56 -10.45
C ALA A 77 -24.23 3.14 -9.01
N THR A 78 -25.23 3.02 -8.14
CA THR A 78 -25.05 2.59 -6.75
C THR A 78 -24.55 1.14 -6.69
N ILE A 79 -25.15 0.23 -7.45
CA ILE A 79 -24.75 -1.18 -7.52
C ILE A 79 -23.32 -1.30 -8.08
N ALA A 80 -23.00 -0.57 -9.15
CA ALA A 80 -21.67 -0.59 -9.74
C ALA A 80 -20.61 -0.07 -8.77
N SER A 81 -20.89 1.01 -8.04
CA SER A 81 -20.01 1.54 -7.00
C SER A 81 -19.79 0.54 -5.87
N LEU A 82 -20.87 -0.09 -5.34
CA LEU A 82 -20.75 -1.11 -4.30
C LEU A 82 -19.94 -2.33 -4.78
N GLY A 83 -20.15 -2.79 -6.02
CA GLY A 83 -19.37 -3.87 -6.63
C GLY A 83 -17.89 -3.53 -6.75
N TYR A 84 -17.56 -2.32 -7.21
CA TYR A 84 -16.20 -1.80 -7.21
C TYR A 84 -15.59 -1.80 -5.81
N ASN A 85 -16.32 -1.35 -4.79
CA ASN A 85 -15.83 -1.27 -3.42
C ASN A 85 -15.56 -2.66 -2.82
N VAL A 86 -16.36 -3.67 -3.14
CA VAL A 86 -16.12 -5.07 -2.75
C VAL A 86 -14.85 -5.60 -3.41
N ILE A 87 -14.65 -5.33 -4.70
CA ILE A 87 -13.43 -5.71 -5.42
C ILE A 87 -12.21 -5.01 -4.83
N PHE A 88 -12.31 -3.72 -4.52
CA PHE A 88 -11.24 -2.98 -3.86
C PHE A 88 -10.91 -3.58 -2.47
N LEU A 89 -11.92 -3.91 -1.66
CA LEU A 89 -11.70 -4.47 -0.33
C LEU A 89 -11.08 -5.88 -0.39
N THR A 90 -11.52 -6.73 -1.31
CA THR A 90 -10.94 -8.06 -1.51
C THR A 90 -9.50 -7.98 -2.04
N MET A 91 -9.23 -7.04 -2.94
CA MET A 91 -7.86 -6.75 -3.38
C MET A 91 -6.98 -6.28 -2.21
N LEU A 92 -7.52 -5.46 -1.31
CA LEU A 92 -6.78 -4.98 -0.14
C LEU A 92 -6.51 -6.09 0.89
N LEU A 93 -7.50 -6.96 1.14
CA LEU A 93 -7.44 -7.97 2.20
C LEU A 93 -6.66 -9.23 1.80
N SER A 94 -6.86 -9.73 0.59
CA SER A 94 -6.32 -11.02 0.16
C SER A 94 -5.45 -10.93 -1.09
N ARG A 95 -5.30 -9.74 -1.67
CA ARG A 95 -4.65 -9.52 -2.99
C ARG A 95 -5.25 -10.35 -4.13
N SER A 96 -6.36 -11.04 -3.88
CA SER A 96 -7.18 -11.71 -4.89
C SER A 96 -7.93 -10.67 -5.70
N SER A 97 -8.39 -11.04 -6.89
CA SER A 97 -9.27 -10.19 -7.70
C SER A 97 -8.64 -8.89 -8.23
N SER A 98 -7.32 -8.73 -8.13
CA SER A 98 -6.60 -7.57 -8.69
C SER A 98 -6.86 -7.37 -10.19
N ASN A 99 -7.02 -8.46 -10.94
CA ASN A 99 -7.37 -8.44 -12.37
C ASN A 99 -8.75 -7.80 -12.65
N TYR A 100 -9.65 -7.78 -11.67
CA TYR A 100 -10.99 -7.19 -11.81
C TYR A 100 -11.06 -5.73 -11.36
N TYR A 101 -10.03 -5.22 -10.68
CA TYR A 101 -10.01 -3.85 -10.15
C TYR A 101 -10.20 -2.80 -11.25
N VAL A 102 -9.39 -2.87 -12.31
CA VAL A 102 -9.45 -1.93 -13.45
C VAL A 102 -10.78 -2.04 -14.21
N PRO A 103 -11.26 -3.24 -14.62
CA PRO A 103 -12.59 -3.36 -15.21
C PRO A 103 -13.71 -2.78 -14.34
N ALA A 104 -13.69 -3.04 -13.03
CA ALA A 104 -14.74 -2.59 -12.12
C ALA A 104 -14.80 -1.07 -11.97
N ILE A 105 -13.65 -0.40 -11.84
CA ILE A 105 -13.62 1.07 -11.76
C ILE A 105 -14.10 1.72 -13.07
N LEU A 106 -13.72 1.15 -14.23
CA LEU A 106 -14.17 1.66 -15.53
C LEU A 106 -15.68 1.49 -15.72
N ILE A 107 -16.23 0.33 -15.38
CA ILE A 107 -17.68 0.09 -15.43
C ILE A 107 -18.42 1.07 -14.51
N SER A 108 -17.93 1.25 -13.28
CA SER A 108 -18.52 2.20 -12.33
C SER A 108 -18.48 3.64 -12.86
N LEU A 109 -17.38 4.07 -13.48
CA LEU A 109 -17.25 5.40 -14.08
C LEU A 109 -18.18 5.59 -15.28
N CYS A 110 -18.26 4.61 -16.18
CA CYS A 110 -19.16 4.68 -17.35
C CYS A 110 -20.63 4.82 -16.92
N ILE A 111 -21.09 4.00 -15.96
CA ILE A 111 -22.47 4.08 -15.45
C ILE A 111 -22.71 5.42 -14.74
N THR A 112 -21.73 5.92 -14.01
CA THR A 112 -21.81 7.23 -13.34
C THR A 112 -21.90 8.39 -14.34
N ILE A 113 -21.17 8.33 -15.47
CA ILE A 113 -21.28 9.30 -16.56
C ILE A 113 -22.68 9.25 -17.20
N ILE A 114 -23.23 8.05 -17.43
CA ILE A 114 -24.60 7.90 -17.95
C ILE A 114 -25.61 8.52 -16.98
N TYR A 115 -25.49 8.23 -15.68
CA TYR A 115 -26.33 8.84 -14.64
C TYR A 115 -26.23 10.37 -14.64
N ALA A 116 -25.02 10.91 -14.79
CA ALA A 116 -24.78 12.36 -14.88
C ALA A 116 -25.50 12.99 -16.09
N LEU A 117 -25.41 12.36 -17.27
CA LEU A 117 -26.11 12.80 -18.47
C LEU A 117 -27.64 12.79 -18.28
N ILE A 118 -28.17 11.74 -17.64
CA ILE A 118 -29.60 11.68 -17.29
C ILE A 118 -30.01 12.82 -16.35
N LEU A 119 -29.18 13.15 -15.36
CA LEU A 119 -29.46 14.28 -14.47
C LEU A 119 -29.56 15.61 -15.21
N ILE A 120 -28.73 15.80 -16.26
CA ILE A 120 -28.67 17.04 -17.06
C ILE A 120 -29.81 17.13 -18.07
N PHE A 121 -30.05 16.06 -18.83
CA PHE A 121 -30.88 16.11 -20.04
C PHE A 121 -32.29 15.53 -19.89
N SER A 122 -32.61 14.89 -18.76
CA SER A 122 -33.95 14.36 -18.50
C SER A 122 -34.85 15.34 -17.72
N GLY A 123 -36.02 14.87 -17.28
CA GLY A 123 -36.95 15.66 -16.46
C GLY A 123 -36.34 16.23 -15.17
N THR A 124 -35.28 15.62 -14.63
CA THR A 124 -34.51 16.16 -13.49
C THR A 124 -33.75 17.43 -13.84
N GLY A 125 -33.33 17.61 -15.10
CA GLY A 125 -32.54 18.75 -15.56
C GLY A 125 -33.28 20.09 -15.45
N LYS A 126 -34.60 20.05 -15.30
CA LYS A 126 -35.44 21.23 -15.01
C LYS A 126 -35.20 21.77 -13.60
N LYS A 127 -34.65 20.97 -12.67
CA LYS A 127 -34.28 21.40 -11.32
C LYS A 127 -32.82 21.86 -11.32
N THR A 128 -32.59 23.16 -11.12
CA THR A 128 -31.27 23.80 -11.22
C THR A 128 -30.17 23.03 -10.50
N TRP A 129 -30.39 22.67 -9.23
CA TRP A 129 -29.39 22.00 -8.41
C TRP A 129 -29.14 20.54 -8.78
N LEU A 130 -30.14 19.82 -9.29
CA LEU A 130 -29.93 18.46 -9.83
C LEU A 130 -29.14 18.51 -11.14
N ARG A 131 -29.41 19.50 -12.01
CA ARG A 131 -28.62 19.73 -13.23
C ARG A 131 -27.17 20.09 -12.92
N ILE A 132 -26.94 20.97 -11.93
CA ILE A 132 -25.59 21.31 -11.46
C ILE A 132 -24.88 20.06 -10.91
N GLY A 133 -25.58 19.24 -10.11
CA GLY A 133 -25.05 17.96 -9.63
C GLY A 133 -24.64 17.03 -10.77
N GLY A 134 -25.51 16.87 -11.78
CA GLY A 134 -25.20 16.11 -12.99
C GLY A 134 -23.99 16.64 -13.75
N ALA A 135 -23.93 17.95 -14.01
CA ALA A 135 -22.79 18.58 -14.68
C ALA A 135 -21.48 18.37 -13.92
N TYR A 136 -21.52 18.49 -12.59
CA TYR A 136 -20.35 18.28 -11.74
C TYR A 136 -19.84 16.83 -11.80
N ILE A 137 -20.74 15.85 -11.69
CA ILE A 137 -20.40 14.43 -11.82
C ILE A 137 -19.81 14.14 -13.21
N LEU A 138 -20.38 14.73 -14.27
CA LEU A 138 -19.89 14.54 -15.64
C LEU A 138 -18.46 15.07 -15.79
N VAL A 139 -18.16 16.27 -15.30
CA VAL A 139 -16.81 16.84 -15.35
C VAL A 139 -15.80 15.93 -14.63
N LEU A 140 -16.14 15.45 -13.44
CA LEU A 140 -15.28 14.52 -12.70
C LEU A 140 -15.05 13.21 -13.46
N GLY A 141 -16.10 12.64 -14.05
CA GLY A 141 -16.00 11.44 -14.87
C GLY A 141 -15.11 11.62 -16.11
N LEU A 142 -15.23 12.77 -16.79
CA LEU A 142 -14.42 13.12 -17.96
C LEU A 142 -12.96 13.44 -17.60
N ILE A 143 -12.64 13.72 -16.35
CA ILE A 143 -11.25 13.83 -15.86
C ILE A 143 -10.72 12.44 -15.48
N LEU A 144 -11.48 11.68 -14.70
CA LEU A 144 -11.03 10.41 -14.13
C LEU A 144 -10.87 9.30 -15.18
N ALA A 145 -11.85 9.11 -16.07
CA ALA A 145 -11.81 8.01 -17.01
C ALA A 145 -10.63 8.09 -18.00
N PRO A 146 -10.33 9.25 -18.62
CA PRO A 146 -9.13 9.39 -19.44
C PRO A 146 -7.84 9.27 -18.64
N SER A 147 -7.79 9.81 -17.41
CA SER A 147 -6.59 9.74 -16.57
C SER A 147 -6.21 8.29 -16.23
N ILE A 148 -7.20 7.47 -15.87
CA ILE A 148 -7.00 6.04 -15.63
C ILE A 148 -6.63 5.32 -16.93
N GLY A 149 -7.37 5.56 -18.01
CA GLY A 149 -7.10 4.94 -19.31
C GLY A 149 -5.68 5.22 -19.81
N TRP A 150 -5.22 6.47 -19.72
CA TRP A 150 -3.89 6.88 -20.14
C TRP A 150 -2.79 6.30 -19.24
N SER A 151 -3.04 6.24 -17.93
CA SER A 151 -2.10 5.64 -16.98
C SER A 151 -1.89 4.15 -17.21
N LEU A 152 -2.88 3.44 -17.74
CA LEU A 152 -2.79 2.01 -18.06
C LEU A 152 -2.02 1.74 -19.37
N LEU A 153 -2.03 2.70 -20.29
CA LEU A 153 -1.38 2.60 -21.60
C LEU A 153 0.05 3.15 -21.59
N SER A 154 0.36 4.04 -20.66
CA SER A 154 1.65 4.72 -20.57
C SER A 154 2.71 3.90 -19.84
N LYS A 155 3.89 3.77 -20.46
CA LYS A 155 5.11 3.27 -19.82
C LYS A 155 5.94 4.39 -19.15
N ASP A 156 5.53 5.65 -19.32
CA ASP A 156 6.22 6.80 -18.76
C ASP A 156 5.86 6.97 -17.27
N VAL A 157 6.87 6.82 -16.41
CA VAL A 157 6.76 6.91 -14.96
C VAL A 157 6.39 8.32 -14.50
N GLN A 158 6.92 9.37 -15.14
CA GLN A 158 6.61 10.75 -14.77
C GLN A 158 5.17 11.10 -15.13
N LEU A 159 4.74 10.72 -16.33
CA LEU A 159 3.35 10.93 -16.76
C LEU A 159 2.38 10.19 -15.84
N ASN A 160 2.65 8.93 -15.51
CA ASN A 160 1.82 8.15 -14.59
C ASN A 160 1.74 8.79 -13.20
N SER A 161 2.83 9.38 -12.71
CA SER A 161 2.84 10.13 -11.44
C SER A 161 1.94 11.38 -11.49
N ILE A 162 1.95 12.12 -12.60
CA ILE A 162 1.06 13.27 -12.82
C ILE A 162 -0.39 12.82 -12.86
N LEU A 163 -0.70 11.79 -13.66
CA LEU A 163 -2.05 11.25 -13.79
C LEU A 163 -2.61 10.71 -12.46
N ALA A 164 -1.76 10.08 -11.65
CA ALA A 164 -2.13 9.64 -10.31
C ALA A 164 -2.53 10.83 -9.41
N LYS A 165 -1.79 11.95 -9.47
CA LYS A 165 -2.15 13.18 -8.74
C LYS A 165 -3.46 13.78 -9.25
N VAL A 166 -3.68 13.81 -10.55
CA VAL A 166 -4.96 14.26 -11.14
C VAL A 166 -6.12 13.40 -10.62
N ALA A 167 -5.97 12.08 -10.63
CA ALA A 167 -6.97 11.16 -10.11
C ALA A 167 -7.23 11.37 -8.61
N GLN A 168 -6.18 11.61 -7.82
CA GLN A 168 -6.31 11.92 -6.39
C GLN A 168 -7.12 13.19 -6.16
N TRP A 169 -6.78 14.30 -6.83
CA TRP A 169 -7.51 15.57 -6.69
C TRP A 169 -8.95 15.48 -7.19
N ALA A 170 -9.18 14.79 -8.30
CA ALA A 170 -10.53 14.54 -8.82
C ALA A 170 -11.36 13.68 -7.84
N SER A 171 -10.75 12.69 -7.18
CA SER A 171 -11.41 11.90 -6.13
C SER A 171 -11.76 12.76 -4.90
N MET A 172 -10.87 13.67 -4.50
CA MET A 172 -11.16 14.61 -3.40
C MET A 172 -12.30 15.56 -3.76
N ALA A 173 -12.31 16.10 -4.97
CA ALA A 173 -13.40 16.90 -5.50
C ALA A 173 -14.72 16.09 -5.55
N GLY A 174 -14.64 14.79 -5.88
CA GLY A 174 -15.77 13.85 -5.80
C GLY A 174 -16.47 13.82 -4.45
N GLY A 175 -15.77 14.08 -3.34
CA GLY A 175 -16.36 14.20 -2.01
C GLY A 175 -17.39 15.34 -1.89
N LEU A 176 -17.37 16.34 -2.78
CA LEU A 176 -18.29 17.48 -2.79
C LEU A 176 -19.55 17.24 -3.62
N VAL A 177 -19.64 16.12 -4.36
CA VAL A 177 -20.81 15.77 -5.19
C VAL A 177 -22.15 15.81 -4.46
N PRO A 178 -22.27 15.46 -3.16
CA PRO A 178 -23.54 15.55 -2.45
C PRO A 178 -24.09 16.98 -2.27
N ILE A 179 -23.26 18.02 -2.35
CA ILE A 179 -23.64 19.41 -2.01
C ILE A 179 -24.83 19.92 -2.84
N PRO A 180 -24.85 19.82 -4.19
CA PRO A 180 -26.01 20.23 -4.99
C PRO A 180 -27.31 19.51 -4.58
N PHE A 181 -27.25 18.23 -4.22
CA PHE A 181 -28.43 17.48 -3.76
C PHE A 181 -28.93 17.96 -2.39
N MET A 182 -28.02 18.34 -1.48
CA MET A 182 -28.38 18.95 -0.20
C MET A 182 -29.10 20.29 -0.41
N ILE A 183 -28.55 21.16 -1.27
CA ILE A 183 -29.15 22.47 -1.55
C ILE A 183 -30.52 22.29 -2.22
N HIS A 184 -30.64 21.31 -3.11
CA HIS A 184 -31.92 20.92 -3.71
C HIS A 184 -32.95 20.51 -2.66
N PHE A 185 -32.58 19.64 -1.72
CA PHE A 185 -33.47 19.20 -0.64
C PHE A 185 -33.84 20.33 0.34
N LEU A 186 -32.93 21.26 0.62
CA LEU A 186 -33.26 22.48 1.38
C LEU A 186 -34.33 23.32 0.67
N GLY A 187 -34.26 23.40 -0.66
CA GLY A 187 -35.31 24.04 -1.48
C GLY A 187 -36.64 23.31 -1.38
N GLU A 188 -36.65 21.98 -1.50
CA GLU A 188 -37.87 21.17 -1.39
C GLU A 188 -38.53 21.28 -0.01
N ILE A 189 -37.76 21.37 1.08
CA ILE A 189 -38.30 21.57 2.44
C ILE A 189 -39.10 22.87 2.55
N LYS A 190 -38.64 23.95 1.91
CA LYS A 190 -39.31 25.26 1.95
C LYS A 190 -40.68 25.26 1.28
N LEU A 191 -40.91 24.34 0.34
CA LEU A 191 -42.18 24.18 -0.38
C LEU A 191 -43.18 23.31 0.39
N LEU A 192 -42.78 22.66 1.49
CA LEU A 192 -43.65 21.82 2.29
C LEU A 192 -44.40 22.65 3.36
N ASN A 193 -45.72 22.53 3.35
CA ASN A 193 -46.61 23.06 4.39
C ASN A 193 -46.26 22.49 5.78
N THR A 194 -46.76 23.14 6.84
CA THR A 194 -46.66 22.66 8.22
C THR A 194 -47.33 21.28 8.35
N GLU A 195 -46.59 20.31 8.89
CA GLU A 195 -47.07 18.94 9.04
C GLU A 195 -47.89 18.80 10.34
N ASN A 196 -49.10 18.23 10.25
CA ASN A 196 -49.82 17.76 11.43
C ASN A 196 -49.06 16.58 12.07
N THR A 197 -48.78 16.73 13.36
CA THR A 197 -48.06 15.76 14.21
C THR A 197 -48.95 14.58 14.58
N SER A 198 -48.37 13.37 14.54
CA SER A 198 -49.00 12.15 15.07
C SER A 198 -47.96 11.32 15.83
N PRO A 199 -48.35 10.47 16.80
CA PRO A 199 -47.41 9.68 17.61
C PRO A 199 -46.49 8.78 16.78
N VAL A 200 -47.02 8.18 15.70
CA VAL A 200 -46.23 7.36 14.76
C VAL A 200 -45.16 8.18 14.04
N LYS A 201 -45.48 9.43 13.64
CA LYS A 201 -44.51 10.33 13.03
C LYS A 201 -43.44 10.78 14.02
N GLU A 202 -43.77 10.93 15.31
CA GLU A 202 -42.80 11.27 16.35
C GLU A 202 -41.82 10.11 16.63
N SER A 203 -42.31 8.89 16.83
CA SER A 203 -41.45 7.71 17.02
C SER A 203 -40.48 7.51 15.83
N PHE A 204 -40.97 7.74 14.60
CA PHE A 204 -40.14 7.71 13.40
C PHE A 204 -39.04 8.79 13.43
N LYS A 205 -39.34 10.03 13.84
CA LYS A 205 -38.34 11.10 13.98
C LYS A 205 -37.26 10.76 15.01
N VAL A 206 -37.66 10.20 16.16
CA VAL A 206 -36.72 9.77 17.22
C VAL A 206 -35.77 8.71 16.69
N THR A 207 -36.29 7.70 15.99
CA THR A 207 -35.48 6.64 15.37
C THR A 207 -34.45 7.23 14.39
N LEU A 208 -34.88 8.15 13.51
CA LEU A 208 -33.96 8.84 12.60
C LEU A 208 -32.94 9.71 13.36
N GLY A 209 -33.29 10.28 14.52
CA GLY A 209 -32.36 10.97 15.40
C GLY A 209 -31.24 10.07 15.93
N ILE A 210 -31.62 8.90 16.45
CA ILE A 210 -30.68 7.91 16.99
C ILE A 210 -29.72 7.43 15.91
N VAL A 211 -30.23 7.09 14.73
CA VAL A 211 -29.40 6.64 13.59
C VAL A 211 -28.38 7.71 13.17
N ARG A 212 -28.79 8.99 13.13
CA ARG A 212 -27.88 10.10 12.82
C ARG A 212 -26.79 10.26 13.88
N ALA A 213 -27.17 10.24 15.16
CA ALA A 213 -26.22 10.37 16.27
C ALA A 213 -25.21 9.21 16.27
N PHE A 214 -25.68 7.97 16.12
CA PHE A 214 -24.83 6.80 16.03
C PHE A 214 -23.85 6.88 14.86
N ALA A 215 -24.33 7.23 13.66
CA ALA A 215 -23.46 7.38 12.49
C ALA A 215 -22.38 8.44 12.70
N LEU A 216 -22.72 9.59 13.28
CA LEU A 216 -21.76 10.65 13.58
C LEU A 216 -20.70 10.19 14.59
N ILE A 217 -21.12 9.55 15.69
CA ILE A 217 -20.22 9.06 16.75
C ILE A 217 -19.22 8.05 16.17
N VAL A 218 -19.71 7.06 15.41
CA VAL A 218 -18.85 6.03 14.81
C VAL A 218 -17.86 6.64 13.81
N VAL A 219 -18.30 7.57 12.95
CA VAL A 219 -17.40 8.29 12.03
C VAL A 219 -16.32 9.06 12.79
N LEU A 220 -16.69 9.78 13.86
CA LEU A 220 -15.72 10.53 14.66
C LEU A 220 -14.69 9.62 15.35
N ILE A 221 -15.15 8.53 15.97
CA ILE A 221 -14.27 7.56 16.62
C ILE A 221 -13.27 6.99 15.61
N LEU A 222 -13.76 6.49 14.47
CA LEU A 222 -12.91 5.89 13.43
C LEU A 222 -11.94 6.92 12.83
N GLY A 223 -12.38 8.16 12.63
CA GLY A 223 -11.52 9.25 12.15
C GLY A 223 -10.38 9.58 13.13
N VAL A 224 -10.67 9.63 14.44
CA VAL A 224 -9.66 9.84 15.48
C VAL A 224 -8.68 8.67 15.55
N MET A 225 -9.17 7.44 15.53
CA MET A 225 -8.32 6.24 15.54
C MET A 225 -7.38 6.24 14.33
N LEU A 226 -7.90 6.48 13.13
CA LEU A 226 -7.11 6.49 11.90
C LEU A 226 -6.07 7.63 11.89
N THR A 227 -6.42 8.79 12.44
CA THR A 227 -5.48 9.91 12.61
C THR A 227 -4.37 9.58 13.61
N SER A 228 -4.73 8.95 14.74
CA SER A 228 -3.77 8.53 15.76
C SER A 228 -2.78 7.50 15.22
N GLU A 229 -3.30 6.48 14.54
CA GLU A 229 -2.50 5.43 13.87
C GLU A 229 -1.58 6.03 12.81
N GLY A 230 -2.10 6.89 11.93
CA GLY A 230 -1.32 7.56 10.89
C GLY A 230 -0.22 8.47 11.45
N ASN A 231 -0.51 9.24 12.51
CA ASN A 231 0.48 10.09 13.18
C ASN A 231 1.58 9.26 13.84
N SER A 232 1.23 8.14 14.49
CA SER A 232 2.21 7.23 15.06
C SER A 232 3.12 6.64 13.98
N SER A 233 2.55 6.20 12.86
CA SER A 233 3.32 5.69 11.71
C SER A 233 4.31 6.73 11.18
N LYS A 234 3.88 7.99 11.02
CA LYS A 234 4.73 9.08 10.53
C LYS A 234 5.83 9.48 11.51
N TYR A 235 5.54 9.43 12.80
CA TYR A 235 6.54 9.64 13.85
C TYR A 235 7.68 8.60 13.72
N TRP A 236 7.34 7.32 13.63
CA TRP A 236 8.33 6.25 13.48
C TRP A 236 9.08 6.31 12.15
N GLU A 237 8.44 6.73 11.06
CA GLU A 237 9.12 6.99 9.79
C GLU A 237 10.23 8.02 9.94
N ASN A 238 9.96 9.15 10.62
CA ASN A 238 10.96 10.19 10.84
C ASN A 238 12.12 9.70 11.73
N VAL A 239 11.81 8.97 12.81
CA VAL A 239 12.82 8.39 13.70
C VAL A 239 13.72 7.41 12.95
N ASN A 240 13.13 6.55 12.12
CA ASN A 240 13.89 5.61 11.28
C ASN A 240 14.77 6.36 10.27
N PHE A 241 14.25 7.40 9.63
CA PHE A 241 15.01 8.22 8.69
C PHE A 241 16.24 8.88 9.34
N GLU A 242 16.11 9.43 10.55
CA GLU A 242 17.26 9.97 11.31
C GLU A 242 18.31 8.90 11.60
N SER A 243 17.88 7.69 11.97
CA SER A 243 18.78 6.54 12.18
C SER A 243 19.51 6.17 10.89
N THR A 244 18.77 6.05 9.78
CA THR A 244 19.33 5.77 8.45
C THR A 244 20.30 6.85 8.00
N GLN A 245 20.04 8.12 8.32
CA GLN A 245 20.94 9.24 8.00
C GLN A 245 22.29 9.11 8.74
N ARG A 246 22.28 8.71 10.02
CA ARG A 246 23.51 8.45 10.78
C ARG A 246 24.28 7.26 10.22
N MET A 247 23.57 6.18 9.87
CA MET A 247 24.17 5.01 9.24
C MET A 247 24.81 5.39 7.89
N ALA A 248 24.12 6.17 7.06
CA ALA A 248 24.57 6.56 5.72
C ALA A 248 25.91 7.29 5.72
N GLN A 249 26.24 8.04 6.79
CA GLN A 249 27.53 8.73 6.93
C GLN A 249 28.74 7.77 7.01
N LEU A 250 28.50 6.50 7.38
CA LEU A 250 29.54 5.49 7.46
C LEU A 250 29.89 4.89 6.08
N PHE A 251 28.94 4.94 5.13
CA PHE A 251 29.03 4.22 3.87
C PHE A 251 29.62 5.10 2.76
N GLU A 252 30.39 4.46 1.88
CA GLU A 252 30.83 5.04 0.62
C GLU A 252 29.74 4.84 -0.44
N SER A 253 29.31 5.93 -1.08
CA SER A 253 28.41 5.87 -2.25
C SER A 253 29.20 5.59 -3.52
N ARG A 254 28.80 4.56 -4.27
CA ARG A 254 29.44 4.12 -5.52
C ARG A 254 28.42 3.87 -6.62
N THR A 255 28.90 3.83 -7.85
CA THR A 255 28.10 3.44 -9.03
C THR A 255 28.83 2.34 -9.78
N PHE A 256 28.16 1.21 -9.99
CA PHE A 256 28.58 0.18 -10.92
C PHE A 256 28.00 0.48 -12.30
N VAL A 257 28.78 0.21 -13.36
CA VAL A 257 28.36 0.33 -14.75
C VAL A 257 28.64 -0.99 -15.43
N ASN A 258 27.62 -1.63 -16.01
CA ASN A 258 27.81 -2.90 -16.72
C ASN A 258 28.33 -2.68 -18.15
N SER A 259 28.58 -3.78 -18.87
CA SER A 259 29.08 -3.74 -20.26
C SER A 259 28.09 -3.11 -21.26
N LYS A 260 26.82 -2.96 -20.89
CA LYS A 260 25.76 -2.32 -21.70
C LYS A 260 25.58 -0.83 -21.38
N GLY A 261 26.29 -0.32 -20.37
CA GLY A 261 26.14 1.06 -19.89
C GLY A 261 25.01 1.24 -18.86
N ASP A 262 24.34 0.17 -18.44
CA ASP A 262 23.36 0.24 -17.33
C ASP A 262 24.10 0.53 -16.03
N THR A 263 23.45 1.28 -15.14
CA THR A 263 24.08 1.75 -13.89
C THR A 263 23.34 1.26 -12.66
N LEU A 264 24.10 0.82 -11.64
CA LEU A 264 23.60 0.52 -10.31
C LEU A 264 24.31 1.40 -9.30
N PHE A 265 23.57 2.33 -8.71
CA PHE A 265 24.04 3.02 -7.52
C PHE A 265 23.98 2.08 -6.32
N TYR A 266 24.97 2.15 -5.43
CA TYR A 266 25.00 1.36 -4.20
C TYR A 266 25.84 2.03 -3.12
N HIS A 267 25.65 1.57 -1.89
CA HIS A 267 26.45 1.96 -0.74
C HIS A 267 27.31 0.79 -0.27
N LEU A 268 28.57 1.06 0.05
CA LEU A 268 29.52 0.07 0.56
C LEU A 268 30.16 0.54 1.87
N LEU A 269 30.06 -0.27 2.91
CA LEU A 269 30.82 -0.09 4.15
C LEU A 269 31.90 -1.17 4.22
N LYS A 270 33.14 -0.77 4.52
CA LYS A 270 34.26 -1.69 4.76
C LYS A 270 34.30 -2.13 6.23
N PRO A 271 34.92 -3.28 6.55
CA PRO A 271 35.22 -3.65 7.93
C PRO A 271 35.92 -2.51 8.69
N LEU A 272 35.71 -2.44 10.01
CA LEU A 272 36.46 -1.49 10.83
C LEU A 272 37.96 -1.81 10.75
N ASN A 273 38.81 -0.79 10.60
CA ASN A 273 40.27 -0.94 10.43
C ASN A 273 40.64 -1.93 9.30
N PHE A 274 39.99 -1.78 8.14
CA PHE A 274 40.15 -2.65 6.99
C PHE A 274 41.62 -2.92 6.62
N ASP A 275 41.95 -4.21 6.56
CA ASP A 275 43.26 -4.73 6.14
C ASP A 275 43.08 -5.53 4.83
N PRO A 276 43.60 -5.05 3.68
CA PRO A 276 43.41 -5.71 2.38
C PRO A 276 44.07 -7.09 2.27
N ALA A 277 44.99 -7.44 3.18
CA ALA A 277 45.61 -8.76 3.23
C ALA A 277 44.69 -9.83 3.86
N LYS A 278 43.69 -9.42 4.64
CA LYS A 278 42.71 -10.31 5.28
C LYS A 278 41.46 -10.46 4.43
N LYS A 279 40.82 -11.63 4.52
CA LYS A 279 39.58 -11.94 3.81
C LYS A 279 38.36 -11.82 4.73
N TYR A 280 37.40 -10.99 4.34
CA TYR A 280 36.18 -10.67 5.10
C TYR A 280 34.92 -11.07 4.32
N PRO A 281 33.84 -11.48 5.01
CA PRO A 281 32.55 -11.71 4.37
C PRO A 281 32.00 -10.47 3.66
N LEU A 282 31.08 -10.70 2.72
CA LEU A 282 30.23 -9.67 2.12
C LEU A 282 28.78 -9.91 2.54
N VAL A 283 28.17 -8.95 3.24
CA VAL A 283 26.75 -8.97 3.58
C VAL A 283 25.99 -8.08 2.59
N VAL A 284 25.18 -8.70 1.75
CA VAL A 284 24.25 -8.05 0.84
C VAL A 284 22.96 -7.77 1.60
N SER A 285 22.75 -6.52 2.00
CA SER A 285 21.58 -6.09 2.76
C SER A 285 20.60 -5.37 1.86
N LEU A 286 19.56 -6.07 1.43
CA LEU A 286 18.55 -5.58 0.49
C LEU A 286 17.52 -4.69 1.22
N PRO A 287 17.44 -3.39 0.91
CA PRO A 287 16.47 -2.48 1.51
C PRO A 287 15.05 -2.74 0.98
N TYR A 288 14.06 -2.00 1.50
CA TYR A 288 12.68 -2.04 0.99
C TYR A 288 12.59 -1.65 -0.50
N GLY A 289 13.55 -0.85 -0.97
CA GLY A 289 13.65 -0.35 -2.35
C GLY A 289 12.65 0.76 -2.66
N GLY A 290 12.49 1.07 -3.95
CA GLY A 290 11.51 2.04 -4.43
C GLY A 290 11.91 3.51 -4.25
N GLN A 291 13.19 3.78 -3.98
CA GLN A 291 13.72 5.14 -3.82
C GLN A 291 14.62 5.50 -5.00
N PRO A 292 14.53 6.74 -5.53
CA PRO A 292 15.41 7.16 -6.61
C PRO A 292 16.87 7.16 -6.15
N ALA A 293 17.80 6.86 -7.06
CA ALA A 293 19.23 6.86 -6.75
C ALA A 293 19.76 8.22 -6.26
N THR A 294 19.06 9.32 -6.55
CA THR A 294 19.37 10.67 -6.06
C THR A 294 19.13 10.82 -4.56
N ASP A 295 18.27 10.00 -3.94
CA ASP A 295 18.08 9.97 -2.50
C ASP A 295 19.08 9.01 -1.86
N LYS A 296 20.25 9.54 -1.51
CA LYS A 296 21.36 8.76 -0.94
C LYS A 296 21.05 8.17 0.44
N VAL A 297 20.07 8.69 1.16
CA VAL A 297 19.74 8.22 2.52
C VAL A 297 18.59 7.24 2.49
N ARG A 298 17.43 7.62 1.93
CA ARG A 298 16.20 6.80 2.00
C ARG A 298 16.34 5.46 1.31
N GLN A 299 17.21 5.35 0.31
CA GLN A 299 17.45 4.06 -0.34
C GLN A 299 18.05 2.99 0.59
N MET A 300 18.63 3.37 1.73
CA MET A 300 19.15 2.44 2.73
C MET A 300 18.08 2.01 3.74
N GLU A 301 16.89 2.63 3.72
CA GLU A 301 15.80 2.27 4.65
C GLU A 301 15.40 0.81 4.49
N GLY A 302 15.36 0.10 5.61
CA GLY A 302 15.01 -1.32 5.62
C GLY A 302 16.16 -2.26 5.30
N ALA A 303 17.38 -1.76 5.14
CA ALA A 303 18.58 -2.58 5.10
C ALA A 303 18.94 -3.05 6.53
N VAL A 304 18.07 -3.89 7.13
CA VAL A 304 18.12 -4.26 8.57
C VAL A 304 19.48 -4.77 9.01
N ALA A 305 20.15 -5.60 8.20
CA ALA A 305 21.46 -6.10 8.56
C ALA A 305 22.53 -5.02 8.54
N ALA A 306 22.44 -4.05 7.63
CA ALA A 306 23.33 -2.89 7.64
C ALA A 306 23.14 -2.03 8.90
N GLU A 307 21.89 -1.80 9.32
CA GLU A 307 21.57 -1.03 10.53
C GLU A 307 22.20 -1.68 11.78
N VAL A 308 22.14 -3.01 11.88
CA VAL A 308 22.68 -3.74 13.03
C VAL A 308 24.20 -3.88 12.96
N LEU A 309 24.72 -4.32 11.81
CA LEU A 309 26.13 -4.66 11.64
C LEU A 309 27.03 -3.43 11.48
N SER A 310 26.50 -2.25 11.20
CA SER A 310 27.29 -1.01 11.08
C SER A 310 27.64 -0.36 12.43
N THR A 311 27.06 -0.82 13.55
CA THR A 311 27.44 -0.35 14.89
C THR A 311 28.88 -0.75 15.25
N ASN A 312 29.58 0.06 16.05
CA ASN A 312 30.98 -0.23 16.40
C ASN A 312 31.18 -1.60 17.06
N ILE A 313 30.23 -2.02 17.92
CA ILE A 313 30.28 -3.33 18.59
C ILE A 313 30.19 -4.45 17.54
N ASN A 314 29.19 -4.40 16.65
CA ASN A 314 29.02 -5.46 15.66
C ASN A 314 30.06 -5.42 14.54
N ARG A 315 30.57 -4.25 14.15
CA ARG A 315 31.69 -4.17 13.20
C ARG A 315 32.99 -4.75 13.76
N THR A 316 33.13 -4.77 15.08
CA THR A 316 34.27 -5.40 15.77
C THR A 316 34.07 -6.91 15.88
N ASN A 317 32.89 -7.36 16.31
CA ASN A 317 32.59 -8.78 16.50
C ASN A 317 32.42 -9.54 15.16
N TYR A 318 31.91 -8.85 14.14
CA TYR A 318 31.56 -9.41 12.84
C TYR A 318 32.13 -8.54 11.70
N PRO A 319 33.46 -8.49 11.53
CA PRO A 319 34.08 -7.65 10.52
C PRO A 319 33.71 -8.14 9.11
N ALA A 320 32.95 -7.34 8.38
CA ALA A 320 32.48 -7.64 7.02
C ALA A 320 32.35 -6.37 6.17
N PHE A 321 32.31 -6.57 4.86
CA PHE A 321 31.79 -5.59 3.94
C PHE A 321 30.26 -5.61 4.00
N LEU A 322 29.62 -4.44 4.04
CA LEU A 322 28.17 -4.31 3.93
C LEU A 322 27.85 -3.63 2.60
N PHE A 323 27.08 -4.29 1.75
CA PHE A 323 26.69 -3.82 0.44
C PHE A 323 25.18 -3.61 0.39
N ILE A 324 24.77 -2.38 0.09
CA ILE A 324 23.36 -1.98 -0.01
C ILE A 324 23.13 -1.44 -1.43
N PRO A 325 22.59 -2.26 -2.35
CA PRO A 325 22.26 -1.79 -3.68
C PRO A 325 21.07 -0.82 -3.66
N ASN A 326 20.99 0.09 -4.63
CA ASN A 326 19.78 0.87 -4.90
C ASN A 326 18.74 0.03 -5.66
N CYS A 327 17.47 0.19 -5.31
CA CYS A 327 16.35 -0.30 -6.11
C CYS A 327 15.48 0.89 -6.52
N PRO A 328 15.42 1.24 -7.82
CA PRO A 328 14.69 2.41 -8.30
C PRO A 328 13.17 2.27 -8.13
N PRO A 329 12.43 3.40 -8.14
CA PRO A 329 10.97 3.40 -8.08
C PRO A 329 10.34 2.50 -9.16
N GLY A 330 9.33 1.72 -8.78
CA GLY A 330 8.64 0.81 -9.69
C GLY A 330 9.37 -0.51 -10.01
N SER A 331 10.49 -0.78 -9.34
CA SER A 331 11.24 -2.05 -9.46
C SER A 331 11.41 -2.76 -8.12
N GLY A 332 11.94 -3.98 -8.17
CA GLY A 332 12.30 -4.78 -7.00
C GLY A 332 13.55 -5.62 -7.21
N TRP A 333 13.75 -6.60 -6.34
CA TRP A 333 14.91 -7.49 -6.34
C TRP A 333 14.64 -8.84 -7.01
N GLY A 334 13.51 -8.99 -7.71
CA GLY A 334 12.99 -10.27 -8.17
C GLY A 334 12.08 -10.95 -7.13
N GLY A 335 11.58 -12.14 -7.46
CA GLY A 335 10.69 -12.97 -6.62
C GLY A 335 9.24 -12.52 -6.52
N ILE A 336 8.88 -11.36 -7.08
CA ILE A 336 7.49 -10.91 -7.22
C ILE A 336 7.07 -11.12 -8.68
N PRO A 337 6.08 -11.99 -8.97
CA PRO A 337 5.65 -12.27 -10.34
C PRO A 337 5.23 -11.01 -11.10
N ASN A 338 5.68 -10.90 -12.36
CA ASN A 338 5.35 -9.79 -13.27
C ASN A 338 5.73 -8.39 -12.74
N TYR A 339 6.70 -8.29 -11.82
CA TYR A 339 7.20 -7.03 -11.31
C TYR A 339 8.63 -6.78 -11.81
N PRO A 340 8.96 -5.59 -12.35
CA PRO A 340 10.32 -5.31 -12.82
C PRO A 340 11.38 -5.52 -11.73
N SER A 341 12.53 -6.07 -12.10
CA SER A 341 13.63 -6.35 -11.18
C SER A 341 14.97 -5.77 -11.64
N VAL A 342 15.85 -5.49 -10.68
CA VAL A 342 17.26 -5.07 -10.90
C VAL A 342 18.27 -6.14 -10.49
N ASP A 343 17.81 -7.36 -10.21
CA ASP A 343 18.57 -8.50 -9.73
C ASP A 343 19.82 -8.81 -10.57
N SER A 344 19.68 -8.84 -11.91
CA SER A 344 20.81 -9.11 -12.80
C SER A 344 21.95 -8.11 -12.62
N LEU A 345 21.61 -6.82 -12.52
CA LEU A 345 22.59 -5.75 -12.35
C LEU A 345 23.23 -5.80 -10.95
N VAL A 346 22.48 -6.21 -9.94
CA VAL A 346 23.00 -6.46 -8.59
C VAL A 346 23.99 -7.63 -8.59
N TYR A 347 23.70 -8.73 -9.29
CA TYR A 347 24.62 -9.86 -9.41
C TYR A 347 25.94 -9.46 -10.10
N GLU A 348 25.86 -8.65 -11.15
CA GLU A 348 27.03 -8.12 -11.85
C GLU A 348 27.85 -7.20 -10.95
N ALA A 349 27.21 -6.31 -10.18
CA ALA A 349 27.88 -5.45 -9.23
C ALA A 349 28.59 -6.24 -8.12
N ILE A 350 27.95 -7.27 -7.56
CA ILE A 350 28.59 -8.19 -6.59
C ILE A 350 29.81 -8.87 -7.22
N SER A 351 29.67 -9.37 -8.46
CA SER A 351 30.76 -10.01 -9.21
C SER A 351 31.93 -9.05 -9.49
N SER A 352 31.65 -7.75 -9.62
CA SER A 352 32.66 -6.71 -9.72
C SER A 352 33.38 -6.48 -8.39
N LEU A 353 32.64 -6.40 -7.29
CA LEU A 353 33.20 -6.25 -5.93
C LEU A 353 34.09 -7.43 -5.55
N ASP A 354 33.79 -8.64 -6.01
CA ASP A 354 34.60 -9.83 -5.73
C ASP A 354 36.06 -9.74 -6.20
N LYS A 355 36.34 -8.82 -7.13
CA LYS A 355 37.68 -8.54 -7.63
C LYS A 355 38.45 -7.57 -6.71
N GLU A 356 37.76 -6.89 -5.80
CA GLU A 356 38.40 -6.01 -4.82
C GLU A 356 39.19 -6.83 -3.76
N PRO A 357 40.34 -6.32 -3.31
CA PRO A 357 41.10 -6.97 -2.26
C PRO A 357 40.28 -7.08 -0.97
N GLY A 358 40.52 -8.16 -0.23
CA GLY A 358 39.89 -8.39 1.06
C GLY A 358 38.48 -9.01 1.07
N ILE A 359 37.77 -9.13 -0.05
CA ILE A 359 36.48 -9.86 -0.07
C ILE A 359 36.69 -11.37 -0.14
N ASP A 360 35.98 -12.10 0.74
CA ASP A 360 35.88 -13.56 0.78
C ASP A 360 34.64 -14.04 -0.01
N VAL A 361 34.88 -14.46 -1.24
CA VAL A 361 33.84 -14.96 -2.15
C VAL A 361 33.08 -16.20 -1.64
N LYS A 362 33.63 -16.92 -0.65
CA LYS A 362 32.99 -18.10 -0.04
C LYS A 362 32.08 -17.74 1.13
N ARG A 363 32.07 -16.48 1.55
CA ARG A 363 31.25 -15.95 2.66
C ARG A 363 30.46 -14.73 2.21
N ARG A 364 29.62 -14.93 1.19
CA ARG A 364 28.59 -13.95 0.81
C ARG A 364 27.28 -14.30 1.46
N TYR A 365 26.67 -13.34 2.13
CA TYR A 365 25.38 -13.51 2.79
C TYR A 365 24.38 -12.57 2.16
N VAL A 366 23.12 -13.00 2.03
CA VAL A 366 22.03 -12.12 1.57
C VAL A 366 20.93 -12.06 2.61
N THR A 367 20.41 -10.85 2.82
CA THR A 367 19.36 -10.58 3.80
C THR A 367 18.50 -9.43 3.31
N GLY A 368 17.24 -9.40 3.71
CA GLY A 368 16.36 -8.30 3.40
C GLY A 368 14.97 -8.49 4.01
N LEU A 369 14.26 -7.37 4.19
CA LEU A 369 12.90 -7.35 4.75
C LEU A 369 11.89 -6.91 3.69
N SER A 370 10.69 -7.50 3.71
CA SER A 370 9.61 -7.17 2.78
C SER A 370 10.01 -7.44 1.33
N ARG A 371 10.05 -6.41 0.48
CA ARG A 371 10.60 -6.50 -0.88
C ARG A 371 12.02 -7.07 -0.89
N GLY A 372 12.86 -6.65 0.07
CA GLY A 372 14.20 -7.22 0.27
C GLY A 372 14.16 -8.69 0.69
N GLY A 373 13.11 -9.13 1.40
CA GLY A 373 12.89 -10.52 1.77
C GLY A 373 12.51 -11.40 0.58
N TYR A 374 11.67 -10.90 -0.34
CA TYR A 374 11.46 -11.52 -1.65
C TYR A 374 12.78 -11.62 -2.43
N GLY A 375 13.56 -10.54 -2.44
CA GLY A 375 14.89 -10.52 -3.04
C GLY A 375 15.85 -11.55 -2.45
N ALA A 376 15.90 -11.69 -1.13
CA ALA A 376 16.78 -12.65 -0.47
C ALA A 376 16.44 -14.10 -0.84
N TRP A 377 15.14 -14.45 -0.86
CA TRP A 377 14.69 -15.75 -1.37
C TRP A 377 15.02 -15.93 -2.86
N HIS A 378 14.74 -14.91 -3.68
CA HIS A 378 14.96 -14.94 -5.12
C HIS A 378 16.44 -15.14 -5.48
N PHE A 379 17.32 -14.42 -4.80
CA PHE A 379 18.77 -14.42 -5.02
C PHE A 379 19.35 -15.81 -4.79
N ILE A 380 18.98 -16.48 -3.69
CA ILE A 380 19.46 -17.85 -3.44
C ILE A 380 18.82 -18.87 -4.39
N CYS A 381 17.56 -18.68 -4.81
CA CYS A 381 16.89 -19.61 -5.72
C CYS A 381 17.41 -19.56 -7.17
N THR A 382 17.82 -18.37 -7.62
CA THR A 382 18.29 -18.15 -8.99
C THR A 382 19.81 -18.19 -9.12
N ARG A 383 20.54 -17.82 -8.06
CA ARG A 383 22.00 -17.89 -7.97
C ARG A 383 22.43 -18.65 -6.71
N PRO A 384 22.07 -19.95 -6.59
CA PRO A 384 22.40 -20.77 -5.41
C PRO A 384 23.91 -20.93 -5.20
N ASP A 385 24.69 -20.74 -6.25
CA ASP A 385 26.13 -20.71 -6.21
C ASP A 385 26.67 -19.43 -5.56
N MET A 386 26.01 -18.28 -5.64
CA MET A 386 26.60 -17.00 -5.21
C MET A 386 26.70 -16.81 -3.70
N PHE A 387 25.83 -17.44 -2.91
CA PHE A 387 25.63 -17.12 -1.50
C PHE A 387 25.90 -18.32 -0.59
N ALA A 388 26.54 -18.05 0.54
CA ALA A 388 26.84 -19.03 1.59
C ALA A 388 25.69 -19.19 2.59
N ALA A 389 24.84 -18.18 2.76
CA ALA A 389 23.67 -18.21 3.65
C ALA A 389 22.69 -17.08 3.33
N ALA A 390 21.44 -17.23 3.80
CA ALA A 390 20.44 -16.17 3.70
C ALA A 390 19.59 -15.97 4.96
N ILE A 391 19.16 -14.73 5.17
CA ILE A 391 18.15 -14.32 6.15
C ILE A 391 17.00 -13.59 5.42
N PRO A 392 16.03 -14.31 4.85
CA PRO A 392 14.83 -13.70 4.27
C PRO A 392 13.84 -13.31 5.38
N VAL A 393 13.40 -12.05 5.40
CA VAL A 393 12.44 -11.55 6.40
C VAL A 393 11.17 -11.04 5.72
N SER A 394 10.00 -11.53 6.13
CA SER A 394 8.69 -11.12 5.61
C SER A 394 8.61 -11.12 4.07
N GLY A 395 8.97 -12.24 3.44
CA GLY A 395 8.97 -12.42 1.99
C GLY A 395 8.54 -13.83 1.55
N GLY A 396 8.71 -14.15 0.27
CA GLY A 396 8.49 -15.48 -0.29
C GLY A 396 9.10 -15.61 -1.68
N GLU A 397 8.93 -16.77 -2.29
CA GLU A 397 9.31 -17.10 -3.66
C GLU A 397 8.44 -18.29 -4.13
N ASP A 398 8.50 -18.67 -5.41
CA ASP A 398 7.86 -19.90 -5.89
C ASP A 398 8.44 -21.14 -5.17
N PRO A 399 7.62 -21.87 -4.37
CA PRO A 399 8.07 -23.07 -3.66
C PRO A 399 8.66 -24.16 -4.57
N LYS A 400 8.35 -24.15 -5.88
CA LYS A 400 8.95 -25.06 -6.86
C LYS A 400 10.46 -24.87 -7.01
N LEU A 401 11.00 -23.71 -6.64
CA LEU A 401 12.43 -23.42 -6.69
C LEU A 401 13.20 -23.92 -5.46
N ALA A 402 12.50 -24.36 -4.41
CA ALA A 402 13.12 -24.73 -3.13
C ALA A 402 14.14 -25.88 -3.22
N SER A 403 13.99 -26.81 -4.19
CA SER A 403 14.95 -27.89 -4.40
C SER A 403 16.35 -27.42 -4.82
N ARG A 404 16.46 -26.18 -5.34
CA ARG A 404 17.74 -25.58 -5.76
C ARG A 404 18.58 -25.12 -4.58
N ILE A 405 17.99 -24.95 -3.40
CA ILE A 405 18.60 -24.29 -2.25
C ILE A 405 18.71 -25.18 -1.02
N VAL A 406 18.54 -26.50 -1.17
CA VAL A 406 18.56 -27.47 -0.05
C VAL A 406 19.87 -27.46 0.73
N ASN A 407 20.97 -27.10 0.08
CA ASN A 407 22.31 -27.03 0.67
C ASN A 407 22.68 -25.64 1.19
N ILE A 408 21.79 -24.65 1.05
CA ILE A 408 22.04 -23.28 1.51
C ILE A 408 21.45 -23.14 2.92
N PRO A 409 22.27 -22.78 3.92
CA PRO A 409 21.78 -22.37 5.23
C PRO A 409 20.82 -21.17 5.12
N VAL A 410 19.57 -21.38 5.52
CA VAL A 410 18.54 -20.34 5.57
C VAL A 410 17.98 -20.22 6.98
N TRP A 411 17.88 -18.99 7.48
CA TRP A 411 17.09 -18.67 8.66
C TRP A 411 16.07 -17.58 8.30
N ALA A 412 14.83 -18.00 8.04
CA ALA A 412 13.76 -17.10 7.64
C ALA A 412 12.92 -16.62 8.83
N PHE A 413 12.34 -15.42 8.68
CA PHE A 413 11.53 -14.77 9.71
C PHE A 413 10.24 -14.20 9.14
N HIS A 414 9.14 -14.26 9.89
CA HIS A 414 7.87 -13.66 9.49
C HIS A 414 6.96 -13.34 10.69
N GLY A 415 6.15 -12.28 10.60
CA GLY A 415 5.06 -12.04 11.54
C GLY A 415 3.79 -12.79 11.14
N ALA A 416 3.14 -13.48 12.09
CA ALA A 416 1.94 -14.27 11.79
C ALA A 416 0.73 -13.41 11.39
N LYS A 417 0.72 -12.13 11.77
CA LYS A 417 -0.35 -11.16 11.49
C LYS A 417 0.06 -10.15 10.40
N ASP A 418 1.07 -10.47 9.60
CA ASP A 418 1.53 -9.59 8.51
C ASP A 418 0.41 -9.38 7.47
N LYS A 419 -0.09 -8.14 7.41
CA LYS A 419 -1.13 -7.70 6.47
C LYS A 419 -0.53 -7.16 5.15
N ASN A 420 0.77 -6.89 5.12
CA ASN A 420 1.45 -6.35 3.96
C ASN A 420 1.95 -7.47 3.06
N VAL A 421 2.66 -8.45 3.63
CA VAL A 421 3.16 -9.64 2.94
C VAL A 421 2.54 -10.87 3.57
N PRO A 422 1.81 -11.71 2.81
CA PRO A 422 1.20 -12.91 3.39
C PRO A 422 2.25 -13.88 3.97
N VAL A 423 2.07 -14.26 5.24
CA VAL A 423 2.92 -15.24 5.94
C VAL A 423 3.04 -16.59 5.21
N SER A 424 2.03 -16.93 4.40
CA SER A 424 2.03 -18.12 3.56
C SER A 424 3.22 -18.19 2.59
N GLY A 425 3.78 -17.05 2.17
CA GLY A 425 4.96 -17.02 1.30
C GLY A 425 6.19 -17.65 1.96
N SER A 426 6.47 -17.31 3.22
CA SER A 426 7.58 -17.93 3.95
C SER A 426 7.25 -19.36 4.37
N ARG A 427 6.03 -19.63 4.86
CA ARG A 427 5.61 -20.99 5.22
C ARG A 427 5.76 -21.97 4.05
N GLY A 428 5.32 -21.57 2.85
CA GLY A 428 5.39 -22.38 1.64
C GLY A 428 6.83 -22.69 1.22
N MET A 429 7.73 -21.69 1.26
CA MET A 429 9.15 -21.92 0.97
C MET A 429 9.80 -22.87 2.00
N ILE A 430 9.53 -22.66 3.29
CA ILE A 430 10.07 -23.51 4.37
C ILE A 430 9.59 -24.96 4.24
N GLU A 431 8.30 -25.16 3.99
CA GLU A 431 7.71 -26.48 3.78
C GLU A 431 8.33 -27.18 2.55
N ALA A 432 8.39 -26.48 1.42
CA ALA A 432 8.95 -27.04 0.19
C ALA A 432 10.44 -27.37 0.31
N MET A 433 11.21 -26.52 1.01
CA MET A 433 12.64 -26.74 1.22
C MET A 433 12.90 -27.94 2.14
N ARG A 434 12.09 -28.11 3.21
CA ARG A 434 12.11 -29.32 4.06
C ARG A 434 11.72 -30.58 3.27
N LYS A 435 10.67 -30.50 2.45
CA LYS A 435 10.22 -31.61 1.59
C LYS A 435 11.28 -32.03 0.57
N ALA A 436 12.08 -31.08 0.08
CA ALA A 436 13.20 -31.35 -0.82
C ALA A 436 14.47 -31.88 -0.11
N GLY A 437 14.45 -32.04 1.21
CA GLY A 437 15.58 -32.57 2.00
C GLY A 437 16.50 -31.50 2.61
N GLY A 438 16.17 -30.21 2.47
CA GLY A 438 16.89 -29.13 3.13
C GLY A 438 16.51 -28.98 4.61
N ASN A 439 17.33 -28.23 5.37
CA ASN A 439 17.11 -28.01 6.80
C ASN A 439 17.05 -26.50 7.16
N PRO A 440 16.03 -25.75 6.70
CA PRO A 440 15.92 -24.34 7.02
C PRO A 440 15.49 -24.10 8.47
N LYS A 441 16.04 -23.05 9.08
CA LYS A 441 15.50 -22.45 10.30
C LYS A 441 14.37 -21.49 9.96
N TYR A 442 13.33 -21.48 10.78
CA TYR A 442 12.20 -20.58 10.63
C TYR A 442 11.73 -20.08 11.99
N THR A 443 11.64 -18.75 12.12
CA THR A 443 11.07 -18.10 13.30
C THR A 443 9.83 -17.33 12.88
N GLU A 444 8.68 -17.70 13.42
CA GLU A 444 7.43 -16.98 13.20
C GLU A 444 7.01 -16.26 14.50
N PHE A 445 6.77 -14.95 14.41
CA PHE A 445 6.34 -14.15 15.55
C PHE A 445 4.80 -14.10 15.62
N PRO A 446 4.16 -14.78 16.59
CA PRO A 446 2.71 -15.05 16.56
C PRO A 446 1.85 -13.77 16.71
N ASN A 447 2.39 -12.73 17.34
CA ASN A 447 1.66 -11.50 17.63
C ASN A 447 2.06 -10.34 16.72
N GLU A 448 3.05 -10.52 15.87
CA GLU A 448 3.62 -9.43 15.08
C GLU A 448 3.03 -9.36 13.67
N GLY A 449 2.98 -8.12 13.16
CA GLY A 449 2.62 -7.81 11.78
C GLY A 449 3.83 -7.78 10.85
N HIS A 450 3.84 -6.84 9.91
CA HIS A 450 4.92 -6.72 8.92
C HIS A 450 6.27 -6.28 9.49
N ASN A 451 6.21 -5.45 10.52
CA ASN A 451 7.29 -4.61 11.01
C ASN A 451 8.13 -5.33 12.07
N ILE A 452 8.78 -6.43 11.69
CA ILE A 452 9.52 -7.31 12.61
C ILE A 452 11.03 -7.07 12.67
N TRP A 453 11.53 -5.96 12.12
CA TRP A 453 12.97 -5.69 12.05
C TRP A 453 13.64 -5.71 13.43
N TYR A 454 12.96 -5.17 14.45
CA TYR A 454 13.49 -5.12 15.81
C TYR A 454 13.58 -6.52 16.43
N GLN A 455 12.53 -7.33 16.28
CA GLN A 455 12.48 -8.70 16.79
C GLN A 455 13.55 -9.57 16.11
N VAL A 456 13.77 -9.37 14.81
CA VAL A 456 14.86 -10.04 14.08
C VAL A 456 16.23 -9.56 14.56
N SER A 457 16.44 -8.25 14.73
CA SER A 457 17.76 -7.70 15.09
C SER A 457 18.24 -8.16 16.47
N ILE A 458 17.31 -8.39 17.40
CA ILE A 458 17.61 -8.90 18.76
C ILE A 458 17.53 -10.42 18.87
N THR A 459 17.28 -11.15 17.77
CA THR A 459 17.18 -12.62 17.82
C THR A 459 18.51 -13.22 18.29
N PRO A 460 18.52 -13.95 19.43
CA PRO A 460 19.75 -14.49 19.99
C PRO A 460 20.49 -15.42 19.02
N GLY A 461 21.81 -15.22 18.89
CA GLY A 461 22.69 -16.05 18.07
C GLY A 461 22.49 -15.93 16.56
N LEU A 462 21.65 -15.01 16.06
CA LEU A 462 21.41 -14.83 14.63
C LEU A 462 22.70 -14.49 13.88
N TRP A 463 23.45 -13.50 14.37
CA TRP A 463 24.67 -13.02 13.73
C TRP A 463 25.82 -14.02 13.87
N ASP A 464 25.97 -14.66 15.03
CA ASP A 464 26.91 -15.78 15.21
C ASP A 464 26.63 -16.92 14.23
N TRP A 465 25.36 -17.28 14.08
CA TRP A 465 24.93 -18.29 13.12
C TRP A 465 25.27 -17.87 11.70
N LEU A 466 24.97 -16.64 11.29
CA LEU A 466 25.23 -16.17 9.93
C LEU A 466 26.73 -16.20 9.60
N PHE A 467 27.56 -15.67 10.50
CA PHE A 467 28.99 -15.53 10.28
C PHE A 467 29.78 -16.84 10.38
N ALA A 468 29.17 -17.89 10.96
CA ALA A 468 29.70 -19.24 10.94
C ALA A 468 29.53 -19.95 9.57
N GLN A 469 28.67 -19.45 8.69
CA GLN A 469 28.38 -20.11 7.41
C GLN A 469 29.50 -19.88 6.39
N LYS A 470 29.81 -20.90 5.60
CA LYS A 470 30.78 -20.82 4.50
C LYS A 470 30.40 -21.79 3.41
N ARG A 471 30.50 -21.36 2.15
CA ARG A 471 30.24 -22.23 1.00
C ARG A 471 31.36 -23.28 0.89
N ASN A 472 30.96 -24.55 0.75
CA ASN A 472 31.88 -25.64 0.45
C ASN A 472 32.23 -25.57 -1.04
N GLN A 473 33.47 -25.16 -1.33
CA GLN A 473 34.06 -24.84 -2.63
C GLN A 473 33.79 -23.42 -3.14
#